data_AF-A0A5N6KGY3-F1
#
_entry.id   AF-A0A5N6KGY3-F1
#
_cell.length_a   1.000
_cell.length_b   1.000
_cell.length_c   1.000
_cell.angle_alpha   90.00
_cell.angle_beta   90.00
_cell.angle_gamma   90.00
#
_symmetry.space_group_name_H-M   'P 1'
#
loop_
_entity.id
_entity.type
_entity.pdbx_description
1 polymer ?
#
loop_
_entity_poly.entity_id
_entity_poly.type
_entity_poly.pdbx_seq_one_letter_code
_entity_poly.pdbx_strand_id
1 'polypeptide(L)'
;MLSAFTAQPIVELRQRDKSKIESILAFGDRLLVGLNTGSLRIYQVNETPGDIGLLREVEKFSTRAIEQLARIKEANVLISLSNYYVSIHDLQTYTLQEQLTRTKNASTFAVTSNIVKDPATGIPEIISRLAVAVKRRLLLWSWHQSELSSETTEITLAEAIRTLTWASATKIICGMNSGYVIVDVISQVVEDIVGPGAIGGATGNQGGRFGGMGSASMGYMGLGGYIPKPLATKLADGEILLAKDINSLFITSEGKPMEKRQIPWQPAPDAIGYSYPYIITLQAPSKGMLEVRNPDTLSLLQSIPLPNASQLHFPPPNISLAHAGKGFHVASERCVWRMGATDYDSQIDELVAKGRYDESLSILNMLEDALLHNKTERVQQVEALKSKLYFDQQIEQAQSLFNQRRYRAAIDIFIAVEAPPERVIKLYPKAIAGDLSIIEEKNGDVETDGDETNGSTNSDSDSKESLKPAAVKNLLRNHQKSSSDTASIRSFGKPDNSDNDNASIKAVPVEDGPLEGKDLITAAIELNSFLVNARTRMKKFLDSETGKILPPKENGHSGTPEPTFESLLIAPESEAEAEKDREQKLLETAKLVDTTLFRSYMLSMPSLAGPLFRLPNFCD
;
A
#
# COMPACT_ATOMS: atom_id res chain seq x y z
N MET A 1 -2.41 -10.84 4.06
CA MET A 1 -1.67 -11.06 2.81
C MET A 1 -2.63 -11.66 1.79
N LEU A 2 -2.46 -11.30 0.53
CA LEU A 2 -3.11 -11.87 -0.65
C LEU A 2 -2.51 -13.25 -0.96
N SER A 3 -3.22 -14.11 -1.69
CA SER A 3 -2.77 -15.41 -2.16
C SER A 3 -2.58 -15.45 -3.69
N ALA A 4 -1.91 -14.44 -4.26
CA ALA A 4 -1.74 -14.26 -5.70
C ALA A 4 -1.14 -15.48 -6.43
N PHE A 5 -0.14 -16.13 -5.82
CA PHE A 5 0.50 -17.32 -6.37
C PHE A 5 0.49 -18.50 -5.39
N THR A 6 0.44 -19.70 -5.95
CA THR A 6 0.63 -20.97 -5.24
C THR A 6 1.89 -21.66 -5.75
N ALA A 7 2.73 -22.17 -4.83
CA ALA A 7 3.95 -22.87 -5.19
C ALA A 7 3.72 -24.37 -5.27
N GLN A 8 3.85 -24.95 -6.46
CA GLN A 8 3.77 -26.39 -6.67
C GLN A 8 5.17 -26.95 -6.98
N PRO A 9 5.73 -27.88 -6.18
CA PRO A 9 6.95 -28.57 -6.55
C PRO A 9 6.70 -29.45 -7.78
N ILE A 10 7.56 -29.35 -8.79
CA ILE A 10 7.45 -30.09 -10.04
C ILE A 10 8.65 -31.00 -10.34
N VAL A 11 9.83 -30.66 -9.85
CA VAL A 11 11.03 -31.49 -9.97
C VAL A 11 11.75 -31.51 -8.65
N GLU A 12 11.91 -32.69 -8.04
CA GLU A 12 12.66 -32.87 -6.79
C GLU A 12 13.80 -33.89 -6.98
N LEU A 13 15.04 -33.44 -6.75
CA LEU A 13 16.23 -34.29 -6.68
C LEU A 13 16.37 -34.86 -5.28
N ARG A 14 16.66 -36.16 -5.17
CA ARG A 14 16.78 -36.82 -3.87
C ARG A 14 18.04 -36.33 -3.17
N GLN A 15 18.01 -36.20 -1.84
CA GLN A 15 19.19 -35.78 -1.06
C GLN A 15 20.43 -36.67 -1.28
N ARG A 16 20.24 -37.93 -1.70
CA ARG A 16 21.32 -38.88 -2.02
C ARG A 16 21.96 -38.64 -3.38
N ASP A 17 21.31 -37.88 -4.27
CA ASP A 17 21.84 -37.59 -5.60
C ASP A 17 22.98 -36.57 -5.47
N LYS A 18 24.10 -36.83 -6.16
CA LYS A 18 25.24 -35.88 -6.22
C LYS A 18 24.93 -34.67 -7.11
N SER A 19 23.95 -34.81 -8.01
CA SER A 19 23.51 -33.79 -8.95
C SER A 19 22.75 -32.67 -8.24
N LYS A 20 23.15 -31.43 -8.49
CA LYS A 20 22.42 -30.20 -8.10
C LYS A 20 21.91 -29.50 -9.35
N ILE A 21 20.80 -28.78 -9.21
CA ILE A 21 20.26 -27.86 -10.21
C ILE A 21 21.09 -26.58 -10.21
N GLU A 22 21.64 -26.21 -11.37
CA GLU A 22 22.46 -25.01 -11.57
C GLU A 22 21.81 -24.01 -12.53
N SER A 23 20.93 -24.47 -13.43
CA SER A 23 20.11 -23.58 -14.27
C SER A 23 18.80 -24.24 -14.68
N ILE A 24 17.79 -23.42 -14.95
CA ILE A 24 16.52 -23.84 -15.51
C ILE A 24 16.11 -22.99 -16.73
N LEU A 25 15.42 -23.61 -17.67
CA LEU A 25 14.84 -22.97 -18.85
C LEU A 25 13.49 -23.61 -19.17
N ALA A 26 12.40 -22.87 -19.01
CA ALA A 26 11.05 -23.31 -19.32
C ALA A 26 10.55 -22.69 -20.63
N PHE A 27 10.00 -23.51 -21.53
CA PHE A 27 9.31 -23.04 -22.74
C PHE A 27 8.25 -24.05 -23.21
N GLY A 28 7.06 -23.55 -23.56
CA GLY A 28 5.95 -24.43 -23.94
C GLY A 28 5.60 -25.40 -22.81
N ASP A 29 5.55 -26.69 -23.14
CA ASP A 29 5.35 -27.82 -22.23
C ASP A 29 6.67 -28.41 -21.70
N ARG A 30 7.83 -27.76 -21.91
CA ARG A 30 9.15 -28.32 -21.56
C ARG A 30 9.87 -27.50 -20.51
N LEU A 31 10.48 -28.21 -19.57
CA LEU A 31 11.44 -27.68 -18.61
C LEU A 31 12.80 -28.35 -18.82
N LEU A 32 13.80 -27.56 -19.22
CA LEU A 32 15.20 -27.94 -19.27
C LEU A 32 15.85 -27.60 -17.93
N VAL A 33 16.54 -28.58 -17.33
CA VAL A 33 17.24 -28.45 -16.06
C VAL A 33 18.71 -28.79 -16.28
N GLY A 34 19.57 -27.77 -16.17
CA GLY A 34 21.02 -27.90 -16.23
C GLY A 34 21.59 -28.28 -14.87
N LEU A 35 22.42 -29.33 -14.83
CA LEU A 35 22.97 -29.86 -13.58
C LEU A 35 24.45 -29.50 -13.38
N ASN A 36 24.90 -29.49 -12.12
CA ASN A 36 26.30 -29.28 -11.73
C ASN A 36 27.28 -30.31 -12.32
N THR A 37 26.77 -31.50 -12.68
CA THR A 37 27.52 -32.56 -13.36
C THR A 37 27.75 -32.30 -14.85
N GLY A 38 27.14 -31.25 -15.42
CA GLY A 38 27.16 -30.99 -16.86
C GLY A 38 26.20 -31.88 -17.67
N SER A 39 25.21 -32.48 -17.01
CA SER A 39 24.12 -33.21 -17.69
C SER A 39 22.88 -32.34 -17.79
N LEU A 40 22.15 -32.46 -18.90
CA LEU A 40 20.92 -31.71 -19.15
C LEU A 40 19.72 -32.66 -19.06
N ARG A 41 18.76 -32.37 -18.17
CA ARG A 41 17.49 -33.11 -18.08
C ARG A 41 16.36 -32.33 -18.73
N ILE A 42 15.54 -33.00 -19.51
CA ILE A 42 14.38 -32.44 -20.19
C ILE A 42 13.13 -33.11 -19.63
N TYR A 43 12.31 -32.34 -18.94
CA TYR A 43 11.01 -32.76 -18.41
C TYR A 43 9.88 -32.20 -19.28
N GLN A 44 8.81 -32.98 -19.43
CA GLN A 44 7.51 -32.47 -19.86
C GLN A 44 6.75 -31.98 -18.61
N VAL A 45 6.14 -30.81 -18.71
CA VAL A 45 5.33 -30.20 -17.66
C VAL A 45 3.96 -29.88 -18.25
N ASN A 46 3.00 -30.78 -18.01
CA ASN A 46 1.64 -30.60 -18.48
C ASN A 46 0.91 -29.49 -17.68
N GLU A 47 -0.23 -29.01 -18.20
CA GLU A 47 -1.05 -28.04 -17.47
C GLU A 47 -1.78 -28.66 -16.27
N THR A 48 -2.06 -29.97 -16.33
CA THR A 48 -2.62 -30.74 -15.22
C THR A 48 -1.58 -30.97 -14.10
N PRO A 49 -1.92 -30.74 -12.82
CA PRO A 49 -1.00 -30.97 -11.72
C PRO A 49 -0.76 -32.47 -11.49
N GLY A 50 0.44 -32.95 -11.81
CA GLY A 50 0.92 -34.30 -11.48
C GLY A 50 1.63 -35.03 -12.62
N ASP A 51 1.27 -34.77 -13.87
CA ASP A 51 1.88 -35.43 -15.04
C ASP A 51 3.17 -34.73 -15.47
N ILE A 52 4.27 -35.07 -14.77
CA ILE A 52 5.61 -34.58 -15.08
C ILE A 52 6.51 -35.76 -15.44
N GLY A 53 6.79 -35.91 -16.74
CA GLY A 53 7.61 -36.99 -17.27
C GLY A 53 9.03 -36.51 -17.59
N LEU A 54 10.07 -37.23 -17.16
CA LEU A 54 11.42 -37.06 -17.69
C LEU A 54 11.44 -37.61 -19.13
N LEU A 55 11.47 -36.72 -20.12
CA LEU A 55 11.48 -37.09 -21.55
C LEU A 55 12.85 -37.60 -21.99
N ARG A 56 13.92 -36.94 -21.55
CA ARG A 56 15.29 -37.22 -22.00
C ARG A 56 16.31 -36.71 -20.99
N GLU A 57 17.37 -37.48 -20.79
CA GLU A 57 18.59 -37.04 -20.11
C GLU A 57 19.73 -37.05 -21.14
N VAL A 58 20.43 -35.92 -21.27
CA VAL A 58 21.60 -35.76 -22.12
C VAL A 58 22.82 -35.71 -21.21
N GLU A 59 23.40 -36.88 -20.97
CA GLU A 59 24.69 -37.01 -20.30
C GLU A 59 25.79 -36.33 -21.12
N LYS A 60 26.78 -35.76 -20.43
CA LYS A 60 27.96 -35.10 -21.04
C LYS A 60 27.61 -33.95 -22.00
N PHE A 61 26.45 -33.30 -21.82
CA PHE A 61 26.10 -32.06 -22.52
C PHE A 61 27.20 -30.99 -22.34
N SER A 62 27.75 -30.90 -21.12
CA SER A 62 28.96 -30.14 -20.82
C SER A 62 29.88 -30.92 -19.87
N THR A 63 31.14 -30.52 -19.78
CA THR A 63 32.14 -31.16 -18.88
C THR A 63 32.14 -30.59 -17.45
N ARG A 64 31.34 -29.55 -17.21
CA ARG A 64 31.10 -28.90 -15.90
C ARG A 64 29.66 -28.40 -15.84
N ALA A 65 29.28 -27.88 -14.66
CA ALA A 65 28.03 -27.18 -14.41
C ALA A 65 27.53 -26.33 -15.59
N ILE A 66 26.22 -26.41 -15.83
CA ILE A 66 25.50 -25.58 -16.79
C ILE A 66 24.97 -24.37 -16.02
N GLU A 67 25.68 -23.25 -16.09
CA GLU A 67 25.46 -22.06 -15.25
C GLU A 67 24.27 -21.21 -15.72
N GLN A 68 24.00 -21.21 -17.03
CA GLN A 68 22.88 -20.47 -17.61
C GLN A 68 22.41 -21.11 -18.92
N LEU A 69 21.09 -21.11 -19.15
CA LEU A 69 20.43 -21.61 -20.37
C LEU A 69 19.48 -20.55 -20.93
N ALA A 70 19.43 -20.40 -22.25
CA ALA A 70 18.36 -19.67 -22.94
C ALA A 70 18.08 -20.28 -24.32
N ARG A 71 16.95 -19.90 -24.91
CA ARG A 71 16.51 -20.32 -26.25
C ARG A 71 16.44 -19.11 -27.17
N ILE A 72 16.90 -19.25 -28.41
CA ILE A 72 16.43 -18.42 -29.53
C ILE A 72 15.42 -19.27 -30.29
N LYS A 73 14.17 -18.80 -30.36
CA LYS A 73 13.07 -19.58 -30.95
C LYS A 73 13.16 -19.60 -32.47
N GLU A 74 13.58 -18.47 -33.02
CA GLU A 74 13.65 -18.14 -34.43
C GLU A 74 14.70 -19.00 -35.14
N ALA A 75 15.94 -18.96 -34.63
CA ALA A 75 17.05 -19.81 -35.08
C ALA A 75 16.97 -21.28 -34.60
N ASN A 76 15.96 -21.66 -33.82
CA ASN A 76 15.81 -23.01 -33.24
C ASN A 76 17.08 -23.51 -32.50
N VAL A 77 17.75 -22.62 -31.75
CA VAL A 77 18.96 -22.97 -30.98
C VAL A 77 18.79 -22.83 -29.47
N LEU A 78 19.49 -23.70 -28.75
CA LEU A 78 19.69 -23.67 -27.31
C LEU A 78 21.08 -23.08 -27.02
N ILE A 79 21.13 -22.01 -26.24
CA ILE A 79 22.35 -21.36 -25.80
C ILE A 79 22.64 -21.77 -24.37
N SER A 80 23.87 -22.21 -24.10
CA SER A 80 24.32 -22.61 -22.76
C SER A 80 25.62 -21.91 -22.38
N LEU A 81 25.73 -21.45 -21.13
CA LEU A 81 26.99 -21.07 -20.50
C LEU A 81 27.50 -22.25 -19.66
N SER A 82 28.67 -22.75 -20.00
CA SER A 82 29.41 -23.74 -19.18
C SER A 82 30.91 -23.56 -19.39
N ASN A 83 31.75 -23.92 -18.41
CA ASN A 83 33.21 -23.74 -18.49
C ASN A 83 33.67 -22.30 -18.80
N TYR A 84 32.86 -21.28 -18.48
CA TYR A 84 33.07 -19.88 -18.91
C TYR A 84 33.15 -19.65 -20.42
N TYR A 85 32.45 -20.49 -21.21
CA TYR A 85 32.21 -20.32 -22.64
C TYR A 85 30.71 -20.40 -22.92
N VAL A 86 30.26 -19.61 -23.89
CA VAL A 86 28.92 -19.75 -24.46
C VAL A 86 28.99 -20.70 -25.65
N SER A 87 28.07 -21.66 -25.68
CA SER A 87 27.96 -22.70 -26.70
C SER A 87 26.55 -22.76 -27.27
N ILE A 88 26.46 -22.86 -28.60
CA ILE A 88 25.23 -22.97 -29.39
C ILE A 88 24.97 -24.45 -29.67
N HIS A 89 23.78 -24.91 -29.31
CA HIS A 89 23.30 -26.28 -29.53
C HIS A 89 22.02 -26.25 -30.36
N ASP A 90 21.76 -27.31 -31.12
CA ASP A 90 20.44 -27.49 -31.74
C ASP A 90 19.37 -27.72 -30.66
N LEU A 91 18.24 -27.02 -30.75
CA LEU A 91 17.15 -27.13 -29.77
C LEU A 91 16.39 -28.47 -29.85
N GLN A 92 16.43 -29.18 -30.98
CA GLN A 92 15.70 -30.45 -31.15
C GLN A 92 16.52 -31.66 -30.69
N THR A 93 17.75 -31.77 -31.18
CA THR A 93 18.65 -32.90 -30.91
C THR A 93 19.52 -32.70 -29.67
N TYR A 94 19.71 -31.45 -29.21
CA TYR A 94 20.62 -31.04 -28.13
C TYR A 94 22.10 -31.29 -28.42
N THR A 95 22.50 -31.46 -29.70
CA THR A 95 23.91 -31.57 -30.09
C THR A 95 24.56 -30.19 -30.19
N LEU A 96 25.85 -30.12 -29.84
CA LEU A 96 26.67 -28.92 -30.01
C LEU A 96 26.82 -28.59 -31.50
N GLN A 97 26.49 -27.35 -31.88
CA GLN A 97 26.72 -26.81 -33.23
C GLN A 97 28.04 -26.02 -33.25
N GLU A 98 28.18 -25.02 -32.37
CA GLU A 98 29.34 -24.14 -32.31
C GLU A 98 29.66 -23.76 -30.85
N GLN A 99 30.95 -23.71 -30.50
CA GLN A 99 31.43 -23.09 -29.26
C GLN A 99 32.04 -21.73 -29.56
N LEU A 100 31.46 -20.65 -29.01
CA LEU A 100 31.88 -19.28 -29.28
C LEU A 100 33.22 -18.98 -28.58
N THR A 101 34.35 -19.34 -29.20
CA THR A 101 35.68 -19.25 -28.58
C THR A 101 36.08 -17.86 -28.10
N ARG A 102 35.55 -16.78 -28.72
CA ARG A 102 35.70 -15.38 -28.28
C ARG A 102 35.12 -15.11 -26.89
N THR A 103 34.20 -15.93 -26.40
CA THR A 103 33.51 -15.77 -25.10
C THR A 103 34.29 -16.27 -23.89
N LYS A 104 35.56 -16.69 -24.04
CA LYS A 104 36.38 -17.21 -22.94
C LYS A 104 36.39 -16.28 -21.72
N ASN A 105 36.02 -16.81 -20.55
CA ASN A 105 35.78 -16.07 -19.29
C ASN A 105 34.45 -15.28 -19.31
N ALA A 106 33.41 -15.79 -19.97
CA ALA A 106 32.07 -15.25 -19.87
C ALA A 106 31.54 -15.39 -18.43
N SER A 107 30.86 -14.35 -17.94
CA SER A 107 30.23 -14.30 -16.61
C SER A 107 28.72 -14.50 -16.66
N THR A 108 28.06 -14.05 -17.74
CA THR A 108 26.62 -14.16 -17.97
C THR A 108 26.31 -13.80 -19.42
N PHE A 109 25.11 -14.14 -19.90
CA PHE A 109 24.61 -13.69 -21.19
C PHE A 109 23.13 -13.29 -21.13
N ALA A 110 22.63 -12.56 -22.12
CA ALA A 110 21.22 -12.20 -22.26
C ALA A 110 20.79 -12.30 -23.72
N VAL A 111 19.58 -12.82 -23.95
CA VAL A 111 18.98 -13.02 -25.28
C VAL A 111 17.74 -12.15 -25.42
N THR A 112 17.54 -11.57 -26.59
CA THR A 112 16.26 -10.95 -27.00
C THR A 112 15.94 -11.32 -28.45
N SER A 113 14.66 -11.38 -28.78
CA SER A 113 14.16 -11.59 -30.15
C SER A 113 13.11 -10.52 -30.44
N ASN A 114 13.30 -9.71 -31.49
CA ASN A 114 12.45 -8.55 -31.75
C ASN A 114 12.15 -8.40 -33.24
N ILE A 115 10.93 -7.94 -33.55
CA ILE A 115 10.55 -7.54 -34.90
C ILE A 115 11.04 -6.10 -35.11
N VAL A 116 11.98 -5.93 -36.03
CA VAL A 116 12.56 -4.63 -36.40
C VAL A 116 12.19 -4.36 -37.85
N LYS A 117 11.62 -3.20 -38.16
CA LYS A 117 11.42 -2.79 -39.55
C LYS A 117 12.75 -2.31 -40.11
N ASP A 118 13.21 -2.93 -41.19
CA ASP A 118 14.42 -2.48 -41.88
C ASP A 118 14.23 -1.03 -42.39
N PRO A 119 15.13 -0.08 -42.03
CA PRO A 119 15.06 1.29 -42.51
C PRO A 119 15.11 1.44 -44.04
N ALA A 120 15.72 0.50 -44.76
CA ALA A 120 15.89 0.58 -46.21
C ALA A 120 14.68 0.06 -47.00
N THR A 121 14.10 -1.08 -46.59
CA THR A 121 12.99 -1.72 -47.30
C THR A 121 11.62 -1.51 -46.64
N GLY A 122 11.57 -1.09 -45.37
CA GLY A 122 10.34 -1.01 -44.57
C GLY A 122 9.74 -2.36 -44.18
N ILE A 123 10.36 -3.48 -44.58
CA ILE A 123 9.90 -4.84 -44.31
C ILE A 123 10.20 -5.19 -42.84
N PRO A 124 9.26 -5.82 -42.10
CA PRO A 124 9.53 -6.31 -40.77
C PRO A 124 10.44 -7.55 -40.81
N GLU A 125 11.67 -7.40 -40.33
CA GLU A 125 12.62 -8.49 -40.11
C GLU A 125 12.56 -8.95 -38.64
N ILE A 126 12.70 -10.26 -38.39
CA ILE A 126 12.87 -10.76 -37.03
C ILE A 126 14.38 -10.86 -36.75
N ILE A 127 14.87 -10.01 -35.84
CA ILE A 127 16.27 -9.99 -35.43
C ILE A 127 16.36 -10.55 -34.01
N SER A 128 17.15 -11.61 -33.84
CA SER A 128 17.50 -12.11 -32.50
C SER A 128 18.90 -11.65 -32.12
N ARG A 129 19.14 -11.29 -30.86
CA ARG A 129 20.42 -10.80 -30.37
C ARG A 129 20.86 -11.56 -29.12
N LEU A 130 22.13 -11.97 -29.09
CA LEU A 130 22.82 -12.52 -27.94
C LEU A 130 23.86 -11.50 -27.47
N ALA A 131 23.74 -11.05 -26.23
CA ALA A 131 24.76 -10.28 -25.53
C ALA A 131 25.49 -11.18 -24.53
N VAL A 132 26.82 -11.17 -24.54
CA VAL A 132 27.67 -11.95 -23.61
C VAL A 132 28.61 -11.02 -22.85
N ALA A 133 28.59 -11.11 -21.52
CA ALA A 133 29.50 -10.39 -20.64
C ALA A 133 30.82 -11.17 -20.49
N VAL A 134 31.94 -10.59 -20.93
CA VAL A 134 33.29 -11.15 -20.77
C VAL A 134 34.17 -10.13 -20.06
N LYS A 135 34.20 -10.20 -18.72
CA LYS A 135 34.82 -9.18 -17.85
C LYS A 135 34.24 -7.79 -18.18
N ARG A 136 35.05 -6.89 -18.76
CA ARG A 136 34.68 -5.51 -19.15
C ARG A 136 34.11 -5.40 -20.57
N ARG A 137 34.10 -6.49 -21.34
CA ARG A 137 33.71 -6.52 -22.74
C ARG A 137 32.28 -7.06 -22.86
N LEU A 138 31.43 -6.30 -23.52
CA LEU A 138 30.13 -6.73 -24.02
C LEU A 138 30.32 -7.22 -25.45
N LEU A 139 30.17 -8.53 -25.67
CA LEU A 139 30.25 -9.15 -27.00
C LEU A 139 28.83 -9.43 -27.50
N LEU A 140 28.58 -9.19 -28.78
CA LEU A 140 27.25 -9.22 -29.37
C LEU A 140 27.24 -10.06 -30.65
N TRP A 141 26.22 -10.90 -30.78
CA TRP A 141 25.90 -11.66 -31.98
C TRP A 141 24.45 -11.38 -32.38
N SER A 142 24.18 -11.30 -33.69
CA SER A 142 22.81 -11.20 -34.22
C SER A 142 22.47 -12.39 -35.10
N TRP A 143 21.20 -12.80 -35.07
CA TRP A 143 20.62 -13.67 -36.08
C TRP A 143 19.66 -12.85 -36.93
N HIS A 144 19.91 -12.86 -38.23
CA HIS A 144 19.11 -12.22 -39.27
C HIS A 144 18.39 -13.32 -40.04
N GLN A 145 17.06 -13.28 -40.07
CA GLN A 145 16.22 -14.31 -40.71
C GLN A 145 16.56 -15.76 -40.29
N SER A 146 17.01 -15.96 -39.04
CA SER A 146 17.48 -17.24 -38.45
C SER A 146 18.93 -17.64 -38.75
N GLU A 147 19.65 -16.90 -39.60
CA GLU A 147 21.08 -17.12 -39.87
C GLU A 147 21.97 -16.27 -38.95
N LEU A 148 23.06 -16.85 -38.42
CA LEU A 148 24.02 -16.15 -37.57
C LEU A 148 24.87 -15.18 -38.39
N SER A 149 24.92 -13.91 -37.99
CA SER A 149 25.80 -12.93 -38.62
C SER A 149 27.28 -13.23 -38.36
N SER A 150 28.12 -13.02 -39.37
CA SER A 150 29.58 -13.11 -39.24
C SER A 150 30.19 -11.95 -38.45
N GLU A 151 29.44 -10.85 -38.28
CA GLU A 151 29.86 -9.66 -37.55
C GLU A 151 29.58 -9.79 -36.04
N THR A 152 30.64 -9.98 -35.26
CA THR A 152 30.57 -9.88 -33.79
C THR A 152 30.99 -8.48 -33.36
N THR A 153 30.03 -7.66 -32.91
CA THR A 153 30.33 -6.34 -32.34
C THR A 153 30.81 -6.45 -30.88
N GLU A 154 31.65 -5.51 -30.47
CA GLU A 154 32.35 -5.54 -29.19
C GLU A 154 32.43 -4.14 -28.58
N ILE A 155 31.89 -3.98 -27.37
CA ILE A 155 31.85 -2.72 -26.64
C ILE A 155 32.59 -2.91 -25.31
N THR A 156 33.49 -1.99 -24.94
CA THR A 156 34.27 -2.08 -23.69
C THR A 156 33.80 -1.04 -22.68
N LEU A 157 33.46 -1.49 -21.47
CA LEU A 157 32.92 -0.66 -20.39
C LEU A 157 33.98 -0.30 -19.33
N ALA A 158 33.60 0.62 -18.45
CA ALA A 158 34.44 1.09 -17.32
C ALA A 158 34.76 -0.03 -16.31
N GLU A 159 33.85 -0.98 -16.11
CA GLU A 159 33.96 -2.04 -15.11
C GLU A 159 33.52 -3.41 -15.62
N ALA A 160 33.73 -4.45 -14.80
CA ALA A 160 33.38 -5.82 -15.15
C ALA A 160 31.88 -6.09 -14.95
N ILE A 161 31.21 -6.45 -16.04
CA ILE A 161 29.78 -6.70 -16.13
C ILE A 161 29.41 -7.92 -15.27
N ARG A 162 28.41 -7.72 -14.39
CA ARG A 162 27.85 -8.75 -13.51
C ARG A 162 26.48 -9.25 -13.97
N THR A 163 25.67 -8.38 -14.55
CA THR A 163 24.34 -8.72 -15.06
C THR A 163 24.05 -7.98 -16.36
N LEU A 164 23.20 -8.60 -17.18
CA LEU A 164 22.75 -8.09 -18.47
C LEU A 164 21.23 -8.17 -18.53
N THR A 165 20.56 -7.10 -18.97
CA THR A 165 19.09 -7.08 -19.12
C THR A 165 18.72 -6.20 -20.31
N TRP A 166 18.04 -6.76 -21.30
CA TRP A 166 17.56 -6.02 -22.46
C TRP A 166 16.40 -5.09 -22.07
N ALA A 167 16.58 -3.79 -22.30
CA ALA A 167 15.56 -2.76 -22.07
C ALA A 167 14.60 -2.65 -23.26
N SER A 168 15.19 -2.59 -24.46
CA SER A 168 14.51 -2.54 -25.75
C SER A 168 15.16 -3.53 -26.74
N ALA A 169 14.76 -3.49 -28.00
CA ALA A 169 15.41 -4.28 -29.05
C ALA A 169 16.89 -3.91 -29.28
N THR A 170 17.29 -2.68 -28.93
CA THR A 170 18.63 -2.14 -29.19
C THR A 170 19.36 -1.71 -27.93
N LYS A 171 18.65 -1.39 -26.83
CA LYS A 171 19.25 -0.95 -25.59
C LYS A 171 19.35 -2.09 -24.57
N ILE A 172 20.53 -2.25 -23.99
CA ILE A 172 20.83 -3.24 -22.95
C ILE A 172 21.42 -2.55 -21.72
N ILE A 173 20.93 -2.92 -20.55
CA ILE A 173 21.43 -2.45 -19.26
C ILE A 173 22.50 -3.43 -18.78
N CYS A 174 23.67 -2.89 -18.44
CA CYS A 174 24.78 -3.64 -17.87
C CYS A 174 24.95 -3.26 -16.40
N GLY A 175 24.70 -4.22 -15.50
CA GLY A 175 24.94 -4.04 -14.07
C GLY A 175 26.41 -4.27 -13.72
N MET A 176 27.02 -3.32 -13.01
CA MET A 176 28.41 -3.32 -12.58
C MET A 176 28.54 -3.15 -11.06
N ASN A 177 29.77 -3.25 -10.53
CA ASN A 177 29.99 -3.12 -9.09
C ASN A 177 29.81 -1.68 -8.59
N SER A 178 30.12 -0.66 -9.40
CA SER A 178 29.84 0.75 -9.07
C SER A 178 28.39 1.17 -9.30
N GLY A 179 27.74 0.71 -10.37
CA GLY A 179 26.39 1.16 -10.75
C GLY A 179 25.86 0.47 -11.99
N TYR A 180 25.06 1.17 -12.79
CA TYR A 180 24.51 0.66 -14.05
C TYR A 180 24.85 1.60 -15.21
N VAL A 181 25.06 1.01 -16.39
CA VAL A 181 25.08 1.73 -17.67
C VAL A 181 24.01 1.17 -18.59
N ILE A 182 23.44 2.03 -19.42
CA ILE A 182 22.66 1.63 -20.59
C ILE A 182 23.54 1.75 -21.83
N VAL A 183 23.48 0.73 -22.69
CA VAL A 183 24.27 0.64 -23.93
C VAL A 183 23.30 0.46 -25.09
N ASP A 184 23.35 1.35 -26.08
CA ASP A 184 22.70 1.11 -27.36
C ASP A 184 23.64 0.29 -28.25
N VAL A 185 23.25 -0.93 -28.58
CA VAL A 185 24.09 -1.88 -29.33
C VAL A 185 24.26 -1.52 -30.80
N ILE A 186 23.43 -0.61 -31.34
CA ILE A 186 23.55 -0.13 -32.72
C ILE A 186 24.50 1.06 -32.80
N SER A 187 24.24 2.12 -32.03
CA SER A 187 25.09 3.33 -32.02
C SER A 187 26.37 3.19 -31.22
N GLN A 188 26.49 2.13 -30.41
CA GLN A 188 27.60 1.86 -29.47
C GLN A 188 27.78 2.94 -28.39
N VAL A 189 26.77 3.80 -28.19
CA VAL A 189 26.73 4.82 -27.15
C VAL A 189 26.49 4.13 -25.79
N VAL A 190 27.27 4.55 -24.79
CA VAL A 190 27.20 4.09 -23.40
C VAL A 190 26.86 5.29 -22.51
N GLU A 191 25.78 5.18 -21.74
CA GLU A 191 25.32 6.24 -20.82
C GLU A 191 25.24 5.69 -19.39
N ASP A 192 25.77 6.44 -18.41
CA ASP A 192 25.67 6.11 -16.98
C ASP A 192 24.25 6.38 -16.45
N ILE A 193 23.68 5.43 -15.72
CA ILE A 193 22.35 5.59 -15.10
C ILE A 193 22.52 6.26 -13.74
N VAL A 194 22.09 7.53 -13.65
CA VAL A 194 22.12 8.29 -12.40
C VAL A 194 21.00 7.82 -11.48
N GLY A 195 21.33 7.53 -10.21
CA GLY A 195 20.41 6.94 -9.24
C GLY A 195 20.85 7.13 -7.78
N PRO A 196 19.99 6.73 -6.82
CA PRO A 196 20.29 6.86 -5.40
C PRO A 196 21.34 5.84 -4.93
N GLY A 197 22.21 6.28 -4.02
CA GLY A 197 23.14 5.42 -3.29
C GLY A 197 23.98 4.53 -4.21
N ALA A 198 23.92 3.21 -3.98
CA ALA A 198 24.72 2.23 -4.72
C ALA A 198 24.36 2.11 -6.22
N ILE A 199 23.24 2.69 -6.68
CA ILE A 199 22.79 2.62 -8.08
C ILE A 199 23.54 3.64 -8.96
N GLY A 200 23.71 4.88 -8.48
CA GLY A 200 24.19 6.03 -9.27
C GLY A 200 25.71 6.21 -9.35
N GLY A 201 26.50 5.19 -9.02
CA GLY A 201 27.97 5.26 -9.09
C GLY A 201 28.61 6.33 -8.21
N ALA A 202 29.87 6.66 -8.49
CA ALA A 202 30.62 7.65 -7.72
C ALA A 202 30.11 9.10 -7.90
N THR A 203 29.38 9.37 -8.97
CA THR A 203 28.82 10.68 -9.32
C THR A 203 27.52 10.99 -8.59
N GLY A 204 26.68 9.97 -8.32
CA GLY A 204 25.44 10.12 -7.54
C GLY A 204 25.63 10.60 -6.08
N ASN A 205 26.85 10.50 -5.54
CA ASN A 205 27.17 10.93 -4.18
C ASN A 205 27.29 12.47 -3.98
N GLN A 206 27.19 13.30 -5.03
CA GLN A 206 27.44 14.75 -4.91
C GLN A 206 26.27 15.59 -4.34
N GLY A 207 25.10 15.00 -4.07
CA GLY A 207 23.94 15.73 -3.54
C GLY A 207 24.01 16.11 -2.05
N GLY A 208 24.87 15.45 -1.27
CA GLY A 208 25.00 15.68 0.18
C GLY A 208 25.99 16.80 0.50
N ARG A 209 25.51 18.02 0.79
CA ARG A 209 26.34 19.20 1.11
C ARG A 209 26.98 19.17 2.52
N PHE A 210 27.22 17.98 3.05
CA PHE A 210 27.91 17.73 4.31
C PHE A 210 28.88 16.56 4.10
N GLY A 211 30.15 16.73 4.46
CA GLY A 211 31.15 15.67 4.40
C GLY A 211 30.80 14.56 5.38
N GLY A 212 30.00 13.59 4.93
CA GLY A 212 29.45 12.51 5.74
C GLY A 212 29.83 11.16 5.18
N MET A 213 30.73 10.48 5.88
CA MET A 213 31.02 9.06 5.70
C MET A 213 29.70 8.27 5.61
N GLY A 214 29.39 7.68 4.46
CA GLY A 214 28.15 6.93 4.24
C GLY A 214 28.06 5.72 5.17
N SER A 215 27.28 5.82 6.24
CA SER A 215 27.20 4.83 7.32
C SER A 215 26.56 3.49 6.92
N ALA A 216 26.10 3.35 5.67
CA ALA A 216 25.56 2.11 5.12
C ALA A 216 26.58 1.24 4.35
N SER A 217 27.69 1.81 3.86
CA SER A 217 28.71 1.06 3.07
C SER A 217 30.01 0.78 3.84
N MET A 218 30.26 1.50 4.94
CA MET A 218 31.42 1.27 5.83
C MET A 218 31.32 -0.02 6.67
N GLY A 219 30.16 -0.67 6.74
CA GLY A 219 29.96 -1.87 7.58
C GLY A 219 30.58 -3.17 7.05
N TYR A 220 30.92 -3.25 5.76
CA TYR A 220 31.30 -4.52 5.10
C TYR A 220 32.69 -4.53 4.42
N MET A 221 33.46 -3.45 4.51
CA MET A 221 34.81 -3.40 3.89
C MET A 221 35.90 -4.11 4.72
N GLY A 222 35.64 -4.48 5.98
CA GLY A 222 36.66 -4.99 6.90
C GLY A 222 36.95 -6.50 6.85
N LEU A 223 36.06 -7.32 6.31
CA LEU A 223 36.14 -8.79 6.35
C LEU A 223 35.60 -9.41 5.04
N GLY A 224 36.44 -9.46 4.01
CA GLY A 224 36.15 -10.20 2.77
C GLY A 224 34.89 -9.74 2.02
N GLY A 225 34.64 -8.43 2.00
CA GLY A 225 33.36 -7.81 1.62
C GLY A 225 32.67 -8.41 0.39
N TYR A 226 31.52 -9.06 0.64
CA TYR A 226 30.58 -9.48 -0.38
C TYR A 226 29.99 -8.24 -1.06
N ILE A 227 30.28 -8.05 -2.36
CA ILE A 227 29.70 -6.99 -3.18
C ILE A 227 28.38 -7.52 -3.75
N PRO A 228 27.22 -6.97 -3.38
CA PRO A 228 25.95 -7.50 -3.83
C PRO A 228 25.77 -7.39 -5.35
N LYS A 229 25.07 -8.38 -5.91
CA LYS A 229 24.82 -8.48 -7.34
C LYS A 229 23.88 -7.34 -7.79
N PRO A 230 24.21 -6.56 -8.83
CA PRO A 230 23.29 -5.59 -9.41
C PRO A 230 22.15 -6.35 -10.12
N LEU A 231 20.89 -6.03 -9.80
CA LEU A 231 19.70 -6.67 -10.34
C LEU A 231 18.86 -5.68 -11.18
N ALA A 232 18.36 -6.15 -12.32
CA ALA A 232 17.46 -5.40 -13.18
C ALA A 232 16.33 -6.30 -13.68
N THR A 233 15.11 -5.76 -13.81
CA THR A 233 13.99 -6.46 -14.44
C THR A 233 13.05 -5.49 -15.13
N LYS A 234 12.43 -5.94 -16.23
CA LYS A 234 11.49 -5.15 -17.03
C LYS A 234 10.08 -5.35 -16.50
N LEU A 235 9.35 -4.25 -16.34
CA LEU A 235 7.95 -4.21 -15.90
C LEU A 235 7.01 -4.00 -17.11
N ALA A 236 5.76 -3.63 -16.83
CA ALA A 236 4.82 -3.14 -17.85
C ALA A 236 5.31 -1.82 -18.51
N ASP A 237 4.69 -1.46 -19.64
CA ASP A 237 4.79 -0.15 -20.31
C ASP A 237 6.19 0.37 -20.65
N GLY A 238 7.20 -0.51 -20.64
CA GLY A 238 8.59 -0.14 -20.87
C GLY A 238 9.29 0.44 -19.64
N GLU A 239 8.67 0.40 -18.46
CA GLU A 239 9.36 0.64 -17.19
C GLU A 239 10.34 -0.50 -16.86
N ILE A 240 11.40 -0.18 -16.14
CA ILE A 240 12.41 -1.13 -15.69
C ILE A 240 12.76 -0.80 -14.23
N LEU A 241 12.77 -1.82 -13.39
CA LEU A 241 13.23 -1.74 -12.00
C LEU A 241 14.69 -2.15 -11.92
N LEU A 242 15.52 -1.26 -11.39
CA LEU A 242 16.86 -1.55 -10.91
C LEU A 242 16.84 -1.72 -9.39
N ALA A 243 17.53 -2.74 -8.87
CA ALA A 243 17.74 -2.93 -7.44
C ALA A 243 19.20 -3.28 -7.14
N LYS A 244 19.77 -2.64 -6.12
CA LYS A 244 21.14 -2.94 -5.67
C LYS A 244 21.26 -2.60 -4.18
N ASP A 245 21.73 -3.57 -3.42
CA ASP A 245 21.68 -3.56 -1.95
C ASP A 245 20.21 -3.33 -1.50
N ILE A 246 19.98 -2.32 -0.67
CA ILE A 246 18.65 -1.85 -0.25
C ILE A 246 18.15 -0.64 -1.06
N ASN A 247 18.84 -0.27 -2.15
CA ASN A 247 18.39 0.81 -3.03
C ASN A 247 17.58 0.25 -4.20
N SER A 248 16.59 0.99 -4.66
CA SER A 248 15.87 0.72 -5.91
C SER A 248 15.68 1.99 -6.73
N LEU A 249 15.55 1.82 -8.04
CA LEU A 249 15.27 2.90 -8.98
C LEU A 249 14.38 2.38 -10.10
N PHE A 250 13.28 3.08 -10.36
CA PHE A 250 12.49 2.90 -11.57
C PHE A 250 13.08 3.78 -12.68
N ILE A 251 13.30 3.21 -13.86
CA ILE A 251 13.78 3.91 -15.05
C ILE A 251 12.87 3.60 -16.24
N THR A 252 12.89 4.47 -17.25
CA THR A 252 12.32 4.17 -18.56
C THR A 252 13.23 3.23 -19.34
N SER A 253 12.72 2.64 -20.43
CA SER A 253 13.49 1.90 -21.44
C SER A 253 14.66 2.68 -22.06
N GLU A 254 14.67 4.00 -21.89
CA GLU A 254 15.72 4.92 -22.34
C GLU A 254 16.78 5.21 -21.25
N GLY A 255 16.70 4.58 -20.08
CA GLY A 255 17.67 4.76 -18.98
C GLY A 255 17.42 5.96 -18.08
N LYS A 256 16.33 6.73 -18.30
CA LYS A 256 16.02 7.93 -17.50
C LYS A 256 15.33 7.57 -16.19
N PRO A 257 15.73 8.15 -15.04
CA PRO A 257 15.07 7.90 -13.76
C PRO A 257 13.62 8.42 -13.74
N MET A 258 12.75 7.70 -13.04
CA MET A 258 11.35 8.06 -12.83
C MET A 258 11.12 8.53 -11.39
N GLU A 259 10.16 9.43 -11.18
CA GLU A 259 9.80 10.00 -9.87
C GLU A 259 8.95 9.04 -9.00
N LYS A 260 9.29 7.74 -9.00
CA LYS A 260 8.69 6.73 -8.10
C LYS A 260 9.51 6.62 -6.81
N ARG A 261 8.83 6.30 -5.70
CA ARG A 261 9.50 6.04 -4.41
C ARG A 261 10.33 4.75 -4.50
N GLN A 262 11.36 4.63 -3.65
CA GLN A 262 12.10 3.38 -3.52
C GLN A 262 11.26 2.33 -2.79
N ILE A 263 11.38 1.07 -3.20
CA ILE A 263 10.79 -0.07 -2.51
C ILE A 263 11.48 -0.23 -1.14
N PRO A 264 10.72 -0.29 -0.02
CA PRO A 264 11.28 -0.41 1.32
C PRO A 264 11.69 -1.87 1.60
N TRP A 265 12.82 -2.28 1.04
CA TRP A 265 13.42 -3.60 1.27
C TRP A 265 13.76 -3.82 2.75
N GLN A 266 13.41 -4.99 3.29
CA GLN A 266 13.78 -5.39 4.64
C GLN A 266 15.18 -6.03 4.63
N PRO A 267 15.42 -7.15 3.90
CA PRO A 267 16.74 -7.50 3.37
C PRO A 267 16.87 -7.07 1.90
N ALA A 268 18.10 -6.92 1.41
CA ALA A 268 18.37 -6.85 -0.02
C ALA A 268 17.86 -8.13 -0.74
N PRO A 269 17.19 -8.02 -1.91
CA PRO A 269 16.80 -9.17 -2.71
C PRO A 269 18.02 -9.83 -3.38
N ASP A 270 17.97 -11.15 -3.56
CA ASP A 270 18.98 -11.95 -4.27
C ASP A 270 18.62 -12.08 -5.78
N ALA A 271 17.33 -12.09 -6.09
CA ALA A 271 16.79 -11.96 -7.44
C ALA A 271 15.50 -11.12 -7.45
N ILE A 272 15.26 -10.43 -8.56
CA ILE A 272 14.01 -9.70 -8.84
C ILE A 272 13.46 -10.14 -10.20
N GLY A 273 12.16 -9.96 -10.38
CA GLY A 273 11.44 -10.33 -11.59
C GLY A 273 10.07 -9.67 -11.67
N TYR A 274 9.38 -9.91 -12.77
CA TYR A 274 8.05 -9.37 -13.02
C TYR A 274 7.13 -10.48 -13.50
N SER A 275 6.01 -10.65 -12.81
CA SER A 275 4.89 -11.51 -13.22
C SER A 275 3.65 -10.64 -13.18
N TYR A 276 3.37 -9.97 -14.30
CA TYR A 276 2.28 -9.00 -14.45
C TYR A 276 1.01 -9.39 -13.67
N PRO A 277 0.42 -8.48 -12.87
CA PRO A 277 0.85 -7.10 -12.63
C PRO A 277 1.96 -6.96 -11.57
N TYR A 278 2.47 -8.04 -10.96
CA TYR A 278 3.27 -7.99 -9.74
C TYR A 278 4.80 -7.97 -9.93
N ILE A 279 5.48 -7.24 -9.04
CA ILE A 279 6.93 -7.40 -8.81
C ILE A 279 7.15 -8.63 -7.95
N ILE A 280 8.06 -9.50 -8.39
CA ILE A 280 8.46 -10.72 -7.69
C ILE A 280 9.88 -10.56 -7.18
N THR A 281 10.13 -10.80 -5.90
CA THR A 281 11.49 -10.75 -5.33
C THR A 281 11.80 -11.97 -4.49
N LEU A 282 13.00 -12.51 -4.65
CA LEU A 282 13.51 -13.65 -3.90
C LEU A 282 14.51 -13.16 -2.86
N GLN A 283 14.30 -13.49 -1.58
CA GLN A 283 15.29 -13.27 -0.53
C GLN A 283 16.43 -14.27 -0.64
N ALA A 284 17.56 -13.98 0.02
CA ALA A 284 18.71 -14.88 0.08
C ALA A 284 18.33 -16.33 0.45
N PRO A 285 18.99 -17.36 -0.12
CA PRO A 285 18.60 -18.76 0.03
C PRO A 285 18.47 -19.26 1.48
N SER A 286 19.24 -18.68 2.41
CA SER A 286 19.20 -18.97 3.85
C SER A 286 17.90 -18.57 4.53
N LYS A 287 17.18 -17.59 3.99
CA LYS A 287 15.80 -17.24 4.40
C LYS A 287 14.78 -17.98 3.55
N GLY A 288 15.04 -18.12 2.25
CA GLY A 288 14.20 -18.88 1.33
C GLY A 288 12.76 -18.38 1.30
N MET A 289 12.56 -17.07 1.12
CA MET A 289 11.23 -16.45 1.02
C MET A 289 11.09 -15.75 -0.33
N LEU A 290 9.99 -16.03 -1.02
CA LEU A 290 9.53 -15.27 -2.17
C LEU A 290 8.55 -14.19 -1.68
N GLU A 291 8.70 -12.97 -2.16
CA GLU A 291 7.81 -11.85 -1.90
C GLU A 291 7.14 -11.39 -3.20
N VAL A 292 5.84 -11.12 -3.11
CA VAL A 292 5.01 -10.58 -4.19
C VAL A 292 4.60 -9.16 -3.79
N ARG A 293 4.92 -8.18 -4.63
CA ARG A 293 4.76 -6.76 -4.32
C ARG A 293 3.99 -6.02 -5.41
N ASN A 294 3.23 -5.03 -4.99
CA ASN A 294 2.53 -4.11 -5.89
C ASN A 294 3.54 -3.10 -6.49
N PRO A 295 3.60 -2.89 -7.82
CA PRO A 295 4.47 -1.88 -8.44
C PRO A 295 4.16 -0.43 -8.06
N ASP A 296 2.90 -0.09 -7.77
CA ASP A 296 2.46 1.28 -7.54
C ASP A 296 2.49 1.65 -6.04
N THR A 297 1.89 0.81 -5.20
CA THR A 297 1.86 1.04 -3.73
C THR A 297 3.17 0.60 -3.04
N LEU A 298 4.02 -0.18 -3.74
CA LEU A 298 5.28 -0.77 -3.25
C LEU A 298 5.11 -1.74 -2.05
N SER A 299 3.85 -2.06 -1.71
CA SER A 299 3.50 -2.87 -0.55
C SER A 299 3.80 -4.35 -0.76
N LEU A 300 3.92 -5.08 0.36
CA LEU A 300 4.07 -6.53 0.35
C LEU A 300 2.67 -7.18 0.36
N LEU A 301 2.27 -7.78 -0.77
CA LEU A 301 0.98 -8.42 -0.93
C LEU A 301 0.99 -9.85 -0.36
N GLN A 302 2.00 -10.65 -0.74
CA GLN A 302 2.15 -12.06 -0.37
C GLN A 302 3.60 -12.40 -0.04
N SER A 303 3.80 -13.35 0.88
CA SER A 303 5.09 -14.00 1.11
C SER A 303 4.93 -15.52 1.09
N ILE A 304 5.79 -16.23 0.36
CA ILE A 304 5.72 -17.67 0.13
C ILE A 304 7.06 -18.32 0.55
N PRO A 305 7.07 -19.29 1.47
CA PRO A 305 8.29 -19.98 1.89
C PRO A 305 8.76 -20.98 0.83
N LEU A 306 9.95 -20.75 0.27
CA LEU A 306 10.65 -21.58 -0.72
C LEU A 306 12.09 -21.83 -0.25
N PRO A 307 12.32 -22.85 0.62
CA PRO A 307 13.60 -23.03 1.30
C PRO A 307 14.76 -23.30 0.34
N ASN A 308 15.87 -22.58 0.51
CA ASN A 308 17.06 -22.64 -0.35
C ASN A 308 16.83 -22.28 -1.82
N ALA A 309 15.71 -21.63 -2.17
CA ALA A 309 15.51 -21.06 -3.50
C ALA A 309 16.57 -19.98 -3.79
N SER A 310 17.14 -20.02 -4.99
CA SER A 310 18.23 -19.14 -5.45
C SER A 310 18.04 -18.63 -6.89
N GLN A 311 17.03 -19.10 -7.61
CA GLN A 311 16.81 -18.74 -9.01
C GLN A 311 15.34 -18.41 -9.28
N LEU A 312 15.11 -17.31 -10.01
CA LEU A 312 13.83 -16.98 -10.63
C LEU A 312 13.95 -17.15 -12.14
N HIS A 313 12.97 -17.79 -12.76
CA HIS A 313 12.90 -17.97 -14.21
C HIS A 313 11.50 -17.64 -14.75
N PHE A 314 11.46 -16.61 -15.59
CA PHE A 314 10.26 -16.19 -16.31
C PHE A 314 10.37 -16.72 -17.74
N PRO A 315 9.41 -17.55 -18.21
CA PRO A 315 9.38 -17.97 -19.60
C PRO A 315 9.32 -16.74 -20.52
N PRO A 316 10.04 -16.72 -21.66
CA PRO A 316 10.05 -15.56 -22.54
C PRO A 316 8.63 -15.22 -23.03
N PRO A 317 8.23 -13.93 -23.04
CA PRO A 317 6.87 -13.53 -23.35
C PRO A 317 6.53 -13.83 -24.81
N ASN A 318 5.60 -14.77 -25.03
CA ASN A 318 5.07 -15.07 -26.36
C ASN A 318 3.97 -14.07 -26.74
N ILE A 319 4.38 -12.87 -27.17
CA ILE A 319 3.57 -11.85 -27.88
C ILE A 319 2.34 -11.29 -27.12
N SER A 320 2.33 -9.96 -26.97
CA SER A 320 1.24 -9.09 -26.46
C SER A 320 0.76 -9.28 -25.02
N LEU A 321 0.44 -10.48 -24.55
CA LEU A 321 -0.03 -10.68 -23.17
C LEU A 321 1.15 -11.02 -22.26
N ALA A 322 1.64 -10.01 -21.53
CA ALA A 322 2.68 -10.19 -20.53
C ALA A 322 2.18 -11.12 -19.42
N HIS A 323 2.62 -12.37 -19.43
CA HIS A 323 2.40 -13.37 -18.37
C HIS A 323 0.95 -13.72 -17.99
N ALA A 324 -0.08 -13.25 -18.72
CA ALA A 324 -1.46 -13.68 -18.50
C ALA A 324 -1.57 -15.23 -18.54
N GLY A 325 -1.88 -15.85 -17.40
CA GLY A 325 -1.99 -17.29 -17.22
C GLY A 325 -0.69 -18.11 -17.23
N LYS A 326 0.45 -17.57 -17.71
CA LYS A 326 1.73 -18.31 -17.79
C LYS A 326 2.65 -17.97 -16.62
N GLY A 327 2.39 -18.69 -15.53
CA GLY A 327 3.18 -18.65 -14.30
C GLY A 327 4.68 -18.88 -14.50
N PHE A 328 5.45 -18.40 -13.52
CA PHE A 328 6.91 -18.45 -13.53
C PHE A 328 7.43 -19.65 -12.73
N HIS A 329 8.73 -19.89 -12.81
CA HIS A 329 9.39 -20.96 -12.08
C HIS A 329 10.42 -20.41 -11.09
N VAL A 330 10.51 -21.06 -9.94
CA VAL A 330 11.54 -20.79 -8.92
C VAL A 330 12.35 -22.07 -8.73
N ALA A 331 13.67 -21.98 -8.62
CA ALA A 331 14.50 -23.14 -8.33
C ALA A 331 15.43 -22.92 -7.13
N SER A 332 15.64 -24.02 -6.42
CA SER A 332 16.74 -24.27 -5.49
C SER A 332 17.70 -25.29 -6.10
N GLU A 333 18.81 -25.60 -5.44
CA GLU A 333 19.72 -26.67 -5.87
C GLU A 333 19.06 -28.06 -6.02
N ARG A 334 17.87 -28.27 -5.42
CA ARG A 334 17.22 -29.59 -5.28
C ARG A 334 15.78 -29.64 -5.74
N CYS A 335 15.06 -28.53 -5.73
CA CYS A 335 13.64 -28.47 -6.09
C CYS A 335 13.37 -27.33 -7.07
N VAL A 336 12.56 -27.61 -8.10
CA VAL A 336 11.93 -26.59 -8.95
C VAL A 336 10.45 -26.50 -8.61
N TRP A 337 9.98 -25.28 -8.33
CA TRP A 337 8.58 -24.95 -8.13
C TRP A 337 8.02 -24.25 -9.37
N ARG A 338 6.83 -24.65 -9.79
CA ARG A 338 5.96 -23.88 -10.69
C ARG A 338 5.08 -22.99 -9.83
N MET A 339 5.01 -21.71 -10.17
CA MET A 339 4.18 -20.74 -9.47
C MET A 339 2.87 -20.57 -10.24
N GLY A 340 1.80 -21.21 -9.75
CA GLY A 340 0.46 -21.08 -10.32
C GLY A 340 -0.16 -19.76 -9.89
N ALA A 341 -0.55 -18.92 -10.85
CA ALA A 341 -1.35 -17.72 -10.55
C ALA A 341 -2.78 -18.13 -10.17
N THR A 342 -3.33 -17.47 -9.15
CA THR A 342 -4.77 -17.53 -8.87
C THR A 342 -5.53 -16.61 -9.83
N ASP A 343 -6.82 -16.87 -10.01
CA ASP A 343 -7.69 -16.00 -10.80
C ASP A 343 -7.74 -14.58 -10.21
N TYR A 344 -7.81 -13.54 -11.06
CA TYR A 344 -7.74 -12.16 -10.60
C TYR A 344 -9.00 -11.70 -9.88
N ASP A 345 -10.19 -12.14 -10.29
CA ASP A 345 -11.41 -11.79 -9.59
C ASP A 345 -11.39 -12.35 -8.15
N SER A 346 -10.93 -13.59 -7.99
CA SER A 346 -10.69 -14.22 -6.68
C SER A 346 -9.68 -13.45 -5.81
N GLN A 347 -8.62 -12.89 -6.41
CA GLN A 347 -7.64 -12.08 -5.69
C GLN A 347 -8.20 -10.74 -5.21
N ILE A 348 -9.02 -10.08 -6.03
CA ILE A 348 -9.70 -8.83 -5.64
C ILE A 348 -10.68 -9.10 -4.49
N ASP A 349 -11.45 -10.19 -4.56
CA ASP A 349 -12.41 -10.57 -3.52
C ASP A 349 -11.71 -10.86 -2.18
N GLU A 350 -10.54 -11.51 -2.21
CA GLU A 350 -9.72 -11.74 -1.01
C GLU A 350 -9.21 -10.43 -0.39
N LEU A 351 -8.84 -9.43 -1.19
CA LEU A 351 -8.40 -8.11 -0.70
C LEU A 351 -9.56 -7.29 -0.13
N VAL A 352 -10.71 -7.31 -0.81
CA VAL A 352 -11.97 -6.68 -0.37
C VAL A 352 -12.42 -7.27 0.97
N ALA A 353 -12.46 -8.60 1.10
CA ALA A 353 -12.78 -9.29 2.35
C ALA A 353 -11.80 -8.99 3.50
N LYS A 354 -10.57 -8.55 3.18
CA LYS A 354 -9.54 -8.13 4.15
C LYS A 354 -9.49 -6.61 4.36
N GLY A 355 -10.45 -5.86 3.81
CA GLY A 355 -10.53 -4.40 3.92
C GLY A 355 -9.39 -3.62 3.25
N ARG A 356 -8.66 -4.25 2.31
CA ARG A 356 -7.49 -3.64 1.63
C ARG A 356 -7.88 -3.00 0.30
N TYR A 357 -8.85 -2.11 0.36
CA TYR A 357 -9.44 -1.50 -0.84
C TYR A 357 -8.44 -0.69 -1.68
N ASP A 358 -7.43 -0.05 -1.07
CA ASP A 358 -6.37 0.65 -1.81
C ASP A 358 -5.57 -0.29 -2.73
N GLU A 359 -5.25 -1.48 -2.24
CA GLU A 359 -4.54 -2.50 -3.03
C GLU A 359 -5.47 -3.11 -4.09
N SER A 360 -6.74 -3.34 -3.74
CA SER A 360 -7.77 -3.80 -4.69
C SER A 360 -7.89 -2.84 -5.88
N LEU A 361 -8.03 -1.53 -5.64
CA LEU A 361 -8.15 -0.53 -6.70
C LEU A 361 -6.87 -0.37 -7.51
N SER A 362 -5.71 -0.40 -6.87
CA SER A 362 -4.42 -0.37 -7.59
C SER A 362 -4.29 -1.56 -8.54
N ILE A 363 -4.62 -2.78 -8.10
CA ILE A 363 -4.58 -3.97 -8.96
C ILE A 363 -5.63 -3.90 -10.06
N LEU A 364 -6.87 -3.50 -9.76
CA LEU A 364 -7.92 -3.30 -10.77
C LEU A 364 -7.51 -2.30 -11.86
N ASN A 365 -6.87 -1.20 -11.48
CA ASN A 365 -6.41 -0.17 -12.42
C ASN A 365 -5.24 -0.64 -13.30
N MET A 366 -4.31 -1.43 -12.75
CA MET A 366 -3.20 -2.03 -13.50
C MET A 366 -3.64 -3.13 -14.48
N LEU A 367 -4.70 -3.88 -14.16
CA LEU A 367 -5.17 -5.02 -14.95
C LEU A 367 -5.88 -4.56 -16.24
N GLU A 368 -5.56 -5.21 -17.37
CA GLU A 368 -6.30 -5.07 -18.63
C GLU A 368 -7.76 -5.55 -18.47
N ASP A 369 -8.69 -4.85 -19.11
CA ASP A 369 -10.14 -5.11 -19.02
C ASP A 369 -10.52 -6.52 -19.48
N ALA A 370 -9.71 -7.16 -20.33
CA ALA A 370 -9.91 -8.53 -20.81
C ALA A 370 -9.56 -9.63 -19.77
N LEU A 371 -8.96 -9.27 -18.64
CA LEU A 371 -8.53 -10.20 -17.58
C LEU A 371 -9.51 -10.25 -16.38
N LEU A 372 -10.61 -9.50 -16.43
CA LEU A 372 -11.55 -9.32 -15.32
C LEU A 372 -13.00 -9.33 -15.83
N HIS A 373 -13.92 -9.81 -15.00
CA HIS A 373 -15.35 -9.67 -15.26
C HIS A 373 -15.84 -8.28 -14.83
N ASN A 374 -16.39 -7.50 -15.77
CA ASN A 374 -16.98 -6.18 -15.54
C ASN A 374 -16.13 -5.22 -14.67
N LYS A 375 -14.86 -5.00 -15.04
CA LYS A 375 -13.91 -4.13 -14.33
C LYS A 375 -14.50 -2.79 -13.86
N THR A 376 -15.29 -2.09 -14.68
CA THR A 376 -15.91 -0.80 -14.31
C THR A 376 -16.84 -0.92 -13.11
N GLU A 377 -17.69 -1.94 -13.07
CA GLU A 377 -18.60 -2.20 -11.94
C GLU A 377 -17.80 -2.60 -10.69
N ARG A 378 -16.75 -3.41 -10.85
CA ARG A 378 -15.84 -3.83 -9.77
C ARG A 378 -15.11 -2.65 -9.15
N VAL A 379 -14.60 -1.72 -9.96
CA VAL A 379 -13.97 -0.47 -9.48
C VAL A 379 -14.97 0.35 -8.67
N GLN A 380 -16.17 0.62 -9.20
CA GLN A 380 -17.21 1.38 -8.50
C GLN A 380 -17.62 0.72 -7.17
N GLN A 381 -17.79 -0.60 -7.15
CA GLN A 381 -18.11 -1.37 -5.94
C GLN A 381 -17.02 -1.21 -4.86
N VAL A 382 -15.75 -1.34 -5.25
CA VAL A 382 -14.61 -1.24 -4.34
C VAL A 382 -14.41 0.20 -3.87
N GLU A 383 -14.64 1.20 -4.71
CA GLU A 383 -14.63 2.63 -4.35
C GLU A 383 -15.74 2.97 -3.35
N ALA A 384 -16.96 2.43 -3.52
CA ALA A 384 -18.05 2.60 -2.57
C ALA A 384 -17.72 1.97 -1.20
N LEU A 385 -17.20 0.73 -1.18
CA LEU A 385 -16.78 0.05 0.05
C LEU A 385 -15.60 0.77 0.75
N LYS A 386 -14.65 1.30 -0.02
CA LYS A 386 -13.54 2.14 0.47
C LYS A 386 -14.06 3.42 1.11
N SER A 387 -14.98 4.11 0.45
CA SER A 387 -15.59 5.35 0.93
C SER A 387 -16.35 5.11 2.23
N LYS A 388 -17.12 4.03 2.31
CA LYS A 388 -17.82 3.60 3.53
C LYS A 388 -16.87 3.32 4.69
N LEU A 389 -15.75 2.61 4.45
CA LEU A 389 -14.76 2.34 5.50
C LEU A 389 -14.12 3.63 6.05
N TYR A 390 -13.68 4.55 5.20
CA TYR A 390 -13.11 5.82 5.68
C TYR A 390 -14.13 6.70 6.39
N PHE A 391 -15.39 6.65 5.97
CA PHE A 391 -16.49 7.30 6.68
C PHE A 391 -16.60 6.74 8.10
N ASP A 392 -16.77 5.42 8.26
CA ASP A 392 -16.87 4.79 9.59
C ASP A 392 -15.61 5.03 10.44
N GLN A 393 -14.41 4.96 9.86
CA GLN A 393 -13.14 5.23 10.57
C GLN A 393 -13.06 6.67 11.11
N GLN A 394 -13.50 7.67 10.34
CA GLN A 394 -13.50 9.06 10.80
C GLN A 394 -14.59 9.32 11.85
N ILE A 395 -15.74 8.63 11.76
CA ILE A 395 -16.77 8.65 12.80
C ILE A 395 -16.22 8.09 14.13
N GLU A 396 -15.52 6.95 14.10
CA GLU A 396 -14.86 6.38 15.29
C GLU A 396 -13.76 7.31 15.85
N GLN A 397 -12.97 7.93 14.98
CA GLN A 397 -11.96 8.92 15.39
C GLN A 397 -12.61 10.13 16.09
N ALA A 398 -13.71 10.64 15.55
CA ALA A 398 -14.47 11.75 16.14
C ALA A 398 -15.08 11.34 17.49
N GLN A 399 -15.64 10.12 17.61
CA GLN A 399 -16.13 9.57 18.88
C GLN A 399 -15.00 9.42 19.92
N SER A 400 -13.82 8.96 19.52
CA SER A 400 -12.65 8.88 20.41
C SER A 400 -12.19 10.25 20.91
N LEU A 401 -12.19 11.27 20.04
CA LEU A 401 -11.90 12.66 20.42
C LEU A 401 -12.97 13.25 21.33
N PHE A 402 -14.24 12.90 21.10
CA PHE A 402 -15.37 13.31 21.94
C PHE A 402 -15.22 12.76 23.36
N ASN A 403 -14.92 11.46 23.50
CA ASN A 403 -14.68 10.81 24.80
C ASN A 403 -13.44 11.38 25.51
N GLN A 404 -12.42 11.81 24.77
CA GLN A 404 -11.25 12.56 25.30
C GLN A 404 -11.58 14.02 25.69
N ARG A 405 -12.85 14.42 25.72
CA ARG A 405 -13.35 15.78 25.97
C ARG A 405 -12.85 16.84 24.98
N ARG A 406 -12.34 16.42 23.81
CA ARG A 406 -11.86 17.31 22.74
C ARG A 406 -13.00 17.67 21.78
N TYR A 407 -14.11 18.14 22.34
CA TYR A 407 -15.40 18.29 21.66
C TYR A 407 -15.32 19.04 20.33
N ARG A 408 -14.62 20.18 20.28
CA ARG A 408 -14.44 20.96 19.05
C ARG A 408 -13.79 20.16 17.93
N ALA A 409 -12.70 19.46 18.22
CA ALA A 409 -11.98 18.64 17.22
C ALA A 409 -12.81 17.43 16.76
N ALA A 410 -13.67 16.88 17.62
CA ALA A 410 -14.63 15.84 17.23
C ALA A 410 -15.72 16.40 16.30
N ILE A 411 -16.30 17.54 16.66
CA ILE A 411 -17.35 18.22 15.89
C ILE A 411 -16.84 18.68 14.53
N ASP A 412 -15.62 19.24 14.44
CA ASP A 412 -14.99 19.63 13.17
C ASP A 412 -14.92 18.44 12.20
N ILE A 413 -14.61 17.23 12.68
CA ILE A 413 -14.60 16.00 11.86
C ILE A 413 -16.03 15.57 11.50
N PHE A 414 -16.98 15.57 12.44
CA PHE A 414 -18.38 15.23 12.14
C PHE A 414 -19.01 16.16 11.10
N ILE A 415 -18.62 17.44 11.07
CA ILE A 415 -19.02 18.40 10.04
C ILE A 415 -18.35 18.05 8.70
N ALA A 416 -17.03 17.81 8.69
CA ALA A 416 -16.27 17.53 7.46
C ALA A 416 -16.69 16.22 6.76
N VAL A 417 -17.08 15.22 7.54
CA VAL A 417 -17.55 13.89 7.08
C VAL A 417 -19.06 13.87 6.81
N GLU A 418 -19.74 15.01 7.00
CA GLU A 418 -21.18 15.16 6.83
C GLU A 418 -22.03 14.17 7.67
N ALA A 419 -21.55 13.79 8.86
CA ALA A 419 -22.14 12.72 9.67
C ALA A 419 -23.68 12.83 9.87
N PRO A 420 -24.41 11.68 9.89
CA PRO A 420 -25.83 11.62 10.23
C PRO A 420 -26.10 12.24 11.60
N PRO A 421 -27.06 13.17 11.73
CA PRO A 421 -27.32 13.85 12.99
C PRO A 421 -27.58 12.91 14.16
N GLU A 422 -28.33 11.82 13.94
CA GLU A 422 -28.57 10.78 14.95
C GLU A 422 -27.27 10.27 15.60
N ARG A 423 -26.24 9.94 14.81
CA ARG A 423 -25.02 9.28 15.30
C ARG A 423 -24.14 10.21 16.13
N VAL A 424 -24.32 11.53 15.97
CA VAL A 424 -23.68 12.57 16.80
C VAL A 424 -24.53 12.87 18.03
N ILE A 425 -25.85 13.00 17.88
CA ILE A 425 -26.78 13.32 18.99
C ILE A 425 -26.81 12.21 20.04
N LYS A 426 -26.77 10.93 19.62
CA LYS A 426 -26.72 9.73 20.49
C LYS A 426 -25.58 9.75 21.54
N LEU A 427 -24.54 10.55 21.34
CA LEU A 427 -23.39 10.71 22.25
C LEU A 427 -23.68 11.59 23.48
N TYR A 428 -24.80 12.31 23.50
CA TYR A 428 -25.14 13.26 24.57
C TYR A 428 -26.16 12.67 25.57
N PRO A 429 -26.20 13.14 26.83
CA PRO A 429 -27.22 12.72 27.82
C PRO A 429 -28.66 12.98 27.37
N LYS A 430 -29.63 12.32 28.02
CA LYS A 430 -31.07 12.45 27.71
C LYS A 430 -31.57 13.90 27.72
N ALA A 431 -31.01 14.77 28.55
CA ALA A 431 -31.30 16.21 28.58
C ALA A 431 -31.16 16.91 27.20
N ILE A 432 -30.29 16.38 26.33
CA ILE A 432 -30.09 16.85 24.95
C ILE A 432 -30.70 15.84 23.97
N ALA A 433 -30.24 14.58 24.03
CA ALA A 433 -30.54 13.55 23.04
C ALA A 433 -31.94 12.92 23.16
N GLY A 434 -32.63 13.12 24.29
CA GLY A 434 -33.88 12.41 24.61
C GLY A 434 -33.69 10.90 24.63
N ASP A 435 -34.64 10.18 24.06
CA ASP A 435 -34.69 8.71 24.01
C ASP A 435 -33.58 8.09 23.14
N LEU A 436 -32.84 8.90 22.39
CA LEU A 436 -31.66 8.47 21.63
C LEU A 436 -30.36 8.43 22.47
N SER A 437 -30.38 8.87 23.73
CA SER A 437 -29.16 8.86 24.56
C SER A 437 -28.69 7.44 24.85
N ILE A 438 -27.41 7.16 24.60
CA ILE A 438 -26.75 5.89 24.96
C ILE A 438 -26.33 5.87 26.46
N ILE A 439 -26.40 7.02 27.15
CA ILE A 439 -25.97 7.16 28.53
C ILE A 439 -27.10 6.72 29.48
N GLU A 440 -26.90 5.59 30.17
CA GLU A 440 -27.79 5.16 31.25
C GLU A 440 -27.63 6.07 32.47
N GLU A 441 -28.66 6.87 32.73
CA GLU A 441 -28.81 7.57 34.01
C GLU A 441 -29.06 6.53 35.11
N LYS A 442 -28.19 6.49 36.12
CA LYS A 442 -28.50 5.79 37.37
C LYS A 442 -29.69 6.48 38.04
N ASN A 443 -30.86 5.86 37.95
CA ASN A 443 -32.00 6.24 38.78
C ASN A 443 -31.56 6.20 40.25
N GLY A 444 -31.61 7.34 40.94
CA GLY A 444 -31.53 7.37 42.39
C GLY A 444 -32.85 6.84 42.94
N ASP A 445 -32.78 5.81 43.79
CA ASP A 445 -33.96 5.21 44.41
C ASP A 445 -34.72 6.26 45.24
N VAL A 446 -36.00 6.45 44.91
CA VAL A 446 -36.93 7.22 45.74
C VAL A 446 -37.45 6.27 46.82
N GLU A 447 -36.71 6.17 47.93
CA GLU A 447 -37.20 5.47 49.11
C GLU A 447 -38.52 6.11 49.58
N THR A 448 -39.60 5.34 49.41
CA THR A 448 -40.95 5.75 49.77
C THR A 448 -41.24 5.17 51.14
N ASP A 449 -40.72 5.83 52.18
CA ASP A 449 -40.90 5.40 53.56
C ASP A 449 -42.36 5.60 54.00
N GLY A 450 -43.09 4.48 54.05
CA GLY A 450 -44.41 4.39 54.67
C GLY A 450 -44.45 3.21 55.61
N ASP A 451 -44.42 3.48 56.91
CA ASP A 451 -45.11 2.64 57.89
C ASP A 451 -45.75 3.51 58.98
N GLU A 452 -46.89 3.04 59.48
CA GLU A 452 -47.76 3.77 60.40
C GLU A 452 -47.41 3.46 61.85
N THR A 453 -47.71 4.38 62.78
CA THR A 453 -48.49 4.02 63.98
C THR A 453 -49.02 5.23 64.74
N ASN A 454 -50.31 5.18 65.08
CA ASN A 454 -51.05 6.23 65.78
C ASN A 454 -50.84 6.22 67.31
N GLY A 455 -50.88 7.39 67.94
CA GLY A 455 -50.97 7.55 69.41
C GLY A 455 -51.38 8.97 69.83
N SER A 456 -52.61 9.11 70.36
CA SER A 456 -53.24 10.34 70.90
C SER A 456 -52.34 11.19 71.84
N THR A 457 -52.57 12.49 72.09
CA THR A 457 -53.85 13.19 72.37
C THR A 457 -53.70 14.73 72.32
N ASN A 458 -54.81 15.48 72.19
CA ASN A 458 -54.87 16.95 72.28
C ASN A 458 -54.58 17.53 73.69
N SER A 459 -53.98 18.72 73.77
CA SER A 459 -54.50 19.86 74.58
C SER A 459 -53.71 21.17 74.38
N ASP A 460 -54.41 22.31 74.53
CA ASP A 460 -53.95 23.68 74.30
C ASP A 460 -52.91 24.28 75.28
N SER A 461 -52.38 25.45 74.86
CA SER A 461 -52.26 26.71 75.63
C SER A 461 -50.87 27.26 76.00
N ASP A 462 -50.74 28.57 75.79
CA ASP A 462 -49.58 29.44 76.09
C ASP A 462 -49.28 29.58 77.59
N SER A 463 -48.00 29.62 77.96
CA SER A 463 -47.29 30.85 78.38
C SER A 463 -46.14 30.62 79.39
N LYS A 464 -44.96 31.24 79.09
CA LYS A 464 -43.87 31.72 80.00
C LYS A 464 -43.30 30.75 81.10
N GLU A 465 -42.00 30.74 81.44
CA GLU A 465 -40.92 31.71 81.28
C GLU A 465 -39.52 31.04 81.41
N SER A 466 -38.53 31.55 80.66
CA SER A 466 -37.06 31.49 80.92
C SER A 466 -36.34 30.17 81.29
N LEU A 467 -35.33 29.79 80.47
CA LEU A 467 -33.90 29.65 80.87
C LEU A 467 -33.01 29.55 79.60
N LYS A 468 -31.72 29.86 79.72
CA LYS A 468 -30.70 30.02 78.63
C LYS A 468 -29.90 28.71 78.42
N PRO A 469 -28.93 28.60 77.49
CA PRO A 469 -28.57 29.44 76.33
C PRO A 469 -28.77 28.63 75.00
N ALA A 470 -28.20 28.89 73.82
CA ALA A 470 -27.26 29.88 73.28
C ALA A 470 -27.56 30.15 71.78
N ALA A 471 -26.85 31.07 71.12
CA ALA A 471 -26.88 31.21 69.66
C ALA A 471 -25.52 31.61 69.06
N VAL A 472 -25.16 30.92 67.97
CA VAL A 472 -24.64 31.41 66.68
C VAL A 472 -23.68 32.62 66.62
N LYS A 473 -22.58 32.37 65.86
CA LYS A 473 -21.76 33.27 65.00
C LYS A 473 -20.41 33.84 65.48
N ASN A 474 -19.46 33.67 64.56
CA ASN A 474 -18.31 34.50 64.20
C ASN A 474 -17.05 34.50 65.09
N LEU A 475 -15.92 34.40 64.36
CA LEU A 475 -14.74 35.28 64.38
C LEU A 475 -13.40 34.65 64.84
N LEU A 476 -12.35 35.08 64.13
CA LEU A 476 -10.91 34.89 64.35
C LEU A 476 -10.31 33.48 64.20
N ARG A 477 -9.31 33.40 63.30
CA ARG A 477 -7.94 33.21 63.80
C ARG A 477 -6.91 33.98 62.99
N ASN A 478 -5.94 34.56 63.70
CA ASN A 478 -4.97 35.55 63.20
C ASN A 478 -3.67 34.94 62.66
N HIS A 479 -3.01 35.72 61.79
CA HIS A 479 -1.57 35.88 61.55
C HIS A 479 -0.56 34.83 62.06
N GLN A 480 0.34 34.46 61.16
CA GLN A 480 1.78 34.76 61.35
C GLN A 480 2.34 35.53 60.15
N LYS A 481 3.42 36.27 60.36
CA LYS A 481 4.00 37.25 59.42
C LYS A 481 5.52 37.34 59.64
N SER A 482 6.29 37.38 58.55
CA SER A 482 7.72 37.72 58.48
C SER A 482 7.93 38.44 57.13
N SER A 483 8.15 39.76 57.07
CA SER A 483 9.47 40.43 56.98
C SER A 483 10.34 39.90 55.82
N SER A 484 10.98 40.67 54.92
CA SER A 484 11.18 42.13 54.73
C SER A 484 12.19 42.31 53.55
N ASP A 485 12.24 43.35 52.68
CA ASP A 485 11.43 44.58 52.52
C ASP A 485 11.68 45.27 51.14
N THR A 486 11.33 46.57 51.01
CA THR A 486 11.83 47.59 50.04
C THR A 486 11.43 47.59 48.55
N ALA A 487 10.80 48.73 48.17
CA ALA A 487 11.08 49.58 46.99
C ALA A 487 10.73 49.13 45.55
N SER A 488 9.53 49.55 45.11
CA SER A 488 9.23 50.34 43.89
C SER A 488 10.20 50.39 42.69
N ILE A 489 9.65 50.27 41.47
CA ILE A 489 9.81 51.22 40.32
C ILE A 489 8.77 50.95 39.22
N ARG A 490 8.41 51.98 38.43
CA ARG A 490 7.52 51.92 37.25
C ARG A 490 8.33 51.71 35.96
N SER A 491 7.77 51.04 34.94
CA SER A 491 7.78 51.54 33.54
C SER A 491 6.99 50.67 32.56
N PHE A 492 6.61 51.28 31.43
CA PHE A 492 5.99 50.66 30.25
C PHE A 492 7.07 50.12 29.28
N GLY A 493 6.74 49.11 28.45
CA GLY A 493 7.52 48.80 27.24
C GLY A 493 7.35 47.37 26.70
N LYS A 494 6.60 47.22 25.59
CA LYS A 494 6.68 46.09 24.64
C LYS A 494 7.85 46.33 23.66
N PRO A 495 8.19 45.37 22.77
CA PRO A 495 8.41 43.92 22.98
C PRO A 495 9.78 43.48 22.40
N ASP A 496 10.21 42.22 22.56
CA ASP A 496 10.59 41.40 21.39
C ASP A 496 10.77 39.90 21.70
N ASN A 497 10.90 39.12 20.62
CA ASN A 497 10.82 37.68 20.50
C ASN A 497 12.15 36.95 20.78
N SER A 498 12.13 35.82 21.52
CA SER A 498 12.84 34.57 21.17
C SER A 498 12.67 33.46 22.21
N ASP A 499 12.06 32.38 21.74
CA ASP A 499 12.32 30.95 21.99
C ASP A 499 12.51 30.35 23.40
N ASN A 500 11.84 29.18 23.51
CA ASN A 500 12.24 27.99 24.25
C ASN A 500 11.82 27.89 25.72
N ASP A 501 10.62 27.35 25.94
CA ASP A 501 10.34 26.59 27.16
C ASP A 501 9.56 25.29 26.84
N ASN A 502 10.25 24.16 27.07
CA ASN A 502 9.74 22.82 26.82
C ASN A 502 8.86 22.37 27.99
N ALA A 503 7.67 22.98 28.11
CA ALA A 503 6.75 22.74 29.21
C ALA A 503 6.09 21.37 29.10
N SER A 504 6.57 20.41 29.91
CA SER A 504 5.94 19.11 30.14
C SER A 504 4.49 19.27 30.61
N ILE A 505 3.54 19.13 29.68
CA ILE A 505 2.11 19.05 30.00
C ILE A 505 1.89 17.70 30.69
N LYS A 506 1.95 17.72 32.01
CA LYS A 506 1.56 16.59 32.87
C LYS A 506 0.06 16.38 32.68
N ALA A 507 -0.31 15.38 31.88
CA ALA A 507 -1.71 15.07 31.61
C ALA A 507 -2.47 14.89 32.92
N VAL A 508 -3.54 15.67 33.09
CA VAL A 508 -4.54 15.44 34.15
C VAL A 508 -5.23 14.12 33.82
N PRO A 509 -5.41 13.20 34.79
CA PRO A 509 -6.13 11.95 34.55
C PRO A 509 -7.53 12.24 34.00
N VAL A 510 -7.94 11.48 32.98
CA VAL A 510 -9.31 11.53 32.47
C VAL A 510 -10.22 10.99 33.56
N GLU A 511 -11.11 11.83 34.08
CA GLU A 511 -12.23 11.33 34.89
C GLU A 511 -13.28 10.74 33.94
N ASP A 512 -13.42 9.42 33.98
CA ASP A 512 -14.52 8.65 33.36
C ASP A 512 -15.85 8.87 34.12
N GLY A 513 -16.19 10.14 34.36
CA GLY A 513 -17.48 10.56 34.88
C GLY A 513 -18.50 10.75 33.74
N PRO A 514 -19.81 10.63 34.02
CA PRO A 514 -20.86 10.97 33.06
C PRO A 514 -20.74 12.44 32.60
N LEU A 515 -21.27 12.71 31.40
CA LEU A 515 -21.27 14.03 30.76
C LEU A 515 -22.19 15.02 31.52
N GLU A 516 -21.68 15.58 32.60
CA GLU A 516 -22.45 16.43 33.53
C GLU A 516 -21.85 17.85 33.69
N GLY A 517 -22.67 18.77 34.20
CA GLY A 517 -22.23 20.11 34.60
C GLY A 517 -21.56 20.94 33.50
N LYS A 518 -20.35 21.43 33.76
CA LYS A 518 -19.63 22.38 32.88
C LYS A 518 -19.12 21.74 31.59
N ASP A 519 -18.74 20.47 31.64
CA ASP A 519 -18.28 19.72 30.48
C ASP A 519 -19.43 19.54 29.48
N LEU A 520 -20.64 19.23 29.98
CA LEU A 520 -21.86 19.14 29.16
C LEU A 520 -22.20 20.47 28.47
N ILE A 521 -22.10 21.60 29.17
CA ILE A 521 -22.31 22.94 28.56
C ILE A 521 -21.29 23.18 27.45
N THR A 522 -20.02 22.84 27.66
CA THR A 522 -18.96 23.00 26.64
C THR A 522 -19.23 22.12 25.42
N ALA A 523 -19.62 20.86 25.62
CA ALA A 523 -19.99 19.94 24.55
C ALA A 523 -21.23 20.41 23.77
N ALA A 524 -22.23 20.99 24.46
CA ALA A 524 -23.44 21.54 23.86
C ALA A 524 -23.18 22.80 23.02
N ILE A 525 -22.25 23.67 23.44
CA ILE A 525 -21.83 24.84 22.65
C ILE A 525 -21.28 24.39 21.30
N GLU A 526 -20.39 23.40 21.28
CA GLU A 526 -19.81 22.86 20.04
C GLU A 526 -20.87 22.11 19.21
N LEU A 527 -21.79 21.35 19.84
CA LEU A 527 -22.92 20.67 19.18
C LEU A 527 -23.78 21.63 18.35
N ASN A 528 -24.01 22.85 18.85
CA ASN A 528 -24.81 23.85 18.13
C ASN A 528 -24.22 24.16 16.74
N SER A 529 -22.89 24.14 16.59
CA SER A 529 -22.25 24.39 15.28
C SER A 529 -22.54 23.26 14.28
N PHE A 530 -22.50 22.01 14.74
CA PHE A 530 -22.87 20.83 13.95
C PHE A 530 -24.36 20.84 13.57
N LEU A 531 -25.25 21.13 14.52
CA LEU A 531 -26.71 21.14 14.28
C LEU A 531 -27.12 22.29 13.34
N VAL A 532 -26.50 23.47 13.44
CA VAL A 532 -26.72 24.57 12.49
C VAL A 532 -26.19 24.21 11.09
N ASN A 533 -25.05 23.52 10.99
CA ASN A 533 -24.56 22.98 9.72
C ASN A 533 -25.54 21.94 9.15
N ALA A 534 -25.97 20.95 9.94
CA ALA A 534 -26.94 19.93 9.54
C ALA A 534 -28.25 20.57 9.04
N ARG A 535 -28.83 21.50 9.79
CA ARG A 535 -30.02 22.27 9.37
C ARG A 535 -29.81 23.00 8.05
N THR A 536 -28.60 23.51 7.80
CA THR A 536 -28.24 24.16 6.52
C THR A 536 -28.09 23.15 5.37
N ARG A 537 -27.58 21.95 5.64
CA ARG A 537 -27.55 20.84 4.66
C ARG A 537 -28.99 20.39 4.31
N MET A 538 -29.85 20.20 5.30
CA MET A 538 -31.24 19.77 5.10
C MET A 538 -32.08 20.74 4.24
N LYS A 539 -31.85 22.06 4.37
CA LYS A 539 -32.49 23.09 3.52
C LYS A 539 -32.21 22.97 2.02
N LYS A 540 -31.24 22.15 1.60
CA LYS A 540 -31.01 21.84 0.18
C LYS A 540 -32.01 20.83 -0.38
N PHE A 541 -32.56 19.97 0.49
CA PHE A 541 -33.39 18.82 0.13
C PHE A 541 -34.85 18.96 0.59
N LEU A 542 -35.10 19.72 1.67
CA LEU A 542 -36.42 19.91 2.26
C LEU A 542 -36.80 21.40 2.24
N ASP A 543 -38.00 21.71 1.74
CA ASP A 543 -38.59 23.04 1.93
C ASP A 543 -38.94 23.25 3.40
N SER A 544 -38.42 24.33 3.98
CA SER A 544 -38.56 24.65 5.40
C SER A 544 -39.99 25.06 5.79
N GLU A 545 -40.83 25.46 4.84
CA GLU A 545 -42.20 25.91 5.12
C GLU A 545 -43.25 24.83 4.84
N THR A 546 -43.05 23.99 3.82
CA THR A 546 -44.03 22.95 3.44
C THR A 546 -43.66 21.53 3.86
N GLY A 547 -42.42 21.26 4.29
CA GLY A 547 -41.95 19.93 4.64
C GLY A 547 -41.89 18.95 3.45
N LYS A 548 -41.88 19.45 2.21
CA LYS A 548 -41.80 18.65 0.99
C LYS A 548 -40.38 18.61 0.44
N ILE A 549 -40.06 17.52 -0.27
CA ILE A 549 -38.79 17.38 -0.97
C ILE A 549 -38.70 18.43 -2.09
N LEU A 550 -37.55 19.10 -2.18
CA LEU A 550 -37.21 19.99 -3.28
C LEU A 550 -36.72 19.16 -4.48
N PRO A 551 -37.20 19.43 -5.71
CA PRO A 551 -36.74 18.69 -6.88
C PRO A 551 -35.23 18.92 -7.13
N PRO A 552 -34.48 17.91 -7.60
CA PRO A 552 -33.06 18.06 -7.92
C PRO A 552 -32.85 19.20 -8.92
N LYS A 553 -31.85 20.06 -8.65
CA LYS A 553 -31.48 21.12 -9.59
C LYS A 553 -30.57 20.53 -10.67
N GLU A 554 -31.13 20.24 -11.83
CA GLU A 554 -30.34 19.92 -13.02
C GLU A 554 -29.39 21.09 -13.37
N ASN A 555 -28.12 20.96 -13.01
CA ASN A 555 -27.04 21.81 -13.51
C ASN A 555 -25.92 20.91 -14.05
N GLY A 556 -25.69 20.97 -15.36
CA GLY A 556 -24.71 20.13 -16.00
C GLY A 556 -23.26 20.48 -15.64
N HIS A 557 -22.44 19.45 -15.47
CA HIS A 557 -20.97 19.46 -15.61
C HIS A 557 -20.19 20.51 -14.80
N SER A 558 -19.83 20.21 -13.55
CA SER A 558 -18.43 20.43 -13.08
C SER A 558 -18.10 19.78 -11.71
N GLY A 559 -17.15 18.85 -11.73
CA GLY A 559 -15.93 18.95 -10.90
C GLY A 559 -15.96 18.62 -9.40
N THR A 560 -17.11 18.48 -8.73
CA THR A 560 -17.17 18.04 -7.32
C THR A 560 -18.28 17.02 -7.09
N PRO A 561 -18.04 15.90 -6.36
CA PRO A 561 -19.14 15.05 -5.95
C PRO A 561 -20.09 15.86 -5.05
N GLU A 562 -21.36 15.92 -5.43
CA GLU A 562 -22.39 16.49 -4.58
C GLU A 562 -22.52 15.66 -3.29
N PRO A 563 -22.93 16.26 -2.16
CA PRO A 563 -23.17 15.51 -0.93
C PRO A 563 -24.28 14.48 -1.16
N THR A 564 -23.88 13.22 -1.29
CA THR A 564 -24.82 12.13 -1.59
C THR A 564 -25.74 11.92 -0.40
N PHE A 565 -27.01 11.70 -0.70
CA PHE A 565 -28.11 11.50 0.25
C PHE A 565 -27.81 10.44 1.35
N GLU A 566 -26.93 9.49 1.05
CA GLU A 566 -26.41 8.48 1.98
C GLU A 566 -25.64 9.06 3.19
N SER A 567 -25.12 10.29 3.13
CA SER A 567 -24.46 10.94 4.28
C SER A 567 -25.43 11.27 5.43
N LEU A 568 -26.74 11.29 5.15
CA LEU A 568 -27.78 11.69 6.11
C LEU A 568 -28.58 10.52 6.71
N LEU A 569 -28.57 9.32 6.11
CA LEU A 569 -29.47 8.22 6.49
C LEU A 569 -28.77 6.87 6.61
N ILE A 570 -29.38 5.96 7.38
CA ILE A 570 -29.07 4.52 7.37
C ILE A 570 -29.84 3.88 6.18
N ALA A 571 -29.12 3.15 5.32
CA ALA A 571 -29.63 2.71 4.01
C ALA A 571 -30.87 1.79 4.08
N PRO A 572 -31.90 2.00 3.22
CA PRO A 572 -33.10 1.16 3.12
C PRO A 572 -32.93 -0.04 2.15
N GLU A 573 -33.85 -1.01 2.24
CA GLU A 573 -33.74 -2.32 1.55
C GLU A 573 -34.43 -2.43 0.16
N SER A 574 -35.26 -1.45 -0.27
CA SER A 574 -35.93 -1.50 -1.60
C SER A 574 -36.23 -0.12 -2.21
N GLU A 575 -36.26 -0.02 -3.55
CA GLU A 575 -36.36 1.27 -4.28
C GLU A 575 -37.74 1.94 -4.24
N ALA A 576 -38.83 1.17 -4.26
CA ALA A 576 -40.19 1.72 -4.36
C ALA A 576 -40.76 2.12 -2.98
N GLU A 577 -40.33 1.43 -1.92
CA GLU A 577 -40.65 1.82 -0.54
C GLU A 577 -39.77 3.00 -0.12
N ALA A 578 -38.54 3.10 -0.64
CA ALA A 578 -37.63 4.20 -0.37
C ALA A 578 -38.26 5.58 -0.62
N GLU A 579 -39.00 5.85 -1.70
CA GLU A 579 -39.42 7.24 -1.97
C GLU A 579 -40.37 7.83 -0.90
N LYS A 580 -41.27 7.01 -0.35
CA LYS A 580 -42.18 7.43 0.72
C LYS A 580 -41.51 7.41 2.10
N ASP A 581 -40.63 6.43 2.32
CA ASP A 581 -39.77 6.32 3.50
C ASP A 581 -38.73 7.47 3.57
N ARG A 582 -38.25 7.96 2.43
CA ARG A 582 -37.34 9.11 2.27
C ARG A 582 -37.98 10.40 2.76
N GLU A 583 -39.21 10.70 2.33
CA GLU A 583 -39.96 11.87 2.82
C GLU A 583 -40.12 11.83 4.35
N GLN A 584 -40.52 10.67 4.89
CA GLN A 584 -40.73 10.49 6.32
C GLN A 584 -39.43 10.62 7.12
N LYS A 585 -38.36 9.90 6.74
CA LYS A 585 -37.05 9.95 7.41
C LYS A 585 -36.39 11.33 7.35
N LEU A 586 -36.57 12.08 6.26
CA LEU A 586 -36.10 13.47 6.18
C LEU A 586 -36.84 14.37 7.18
N LEU A 587 -38.16 14.21 7.32
CA LEU A 587 -38.98 14.98 8.26
C LEU A 587 -38.66 14.62 9.72
N GLU A 588 -38.46 13.33 10.01
CA GLU A 588 -38.00 12.84 11.33
C GLU A 588 -36.61 13.37 11.67
N THR A 589 -35.67 13.34 10.73
CA THR A 589 -34.32 13.90 10.91
C THR A 589 -34.37 15.42 11.13
N ALA A 590 -35.25 16.14 10.43
CA ALA A 590 -35.41 17.59 10.57
C ALA A 590 -35.97 17.94 11.96
N LYS A 591 -37.00 17.19 12.39
CA LYS A 591 -37.58 17.28 13.73
C LYS A 591 -36.55 16.99 14.82
N LEU A 592 -35.73 15.94 14.65
CA LEU A 592 -34.65 15.61 15.57
C LEU A 592 -33.61 16.74 15.67
N VAL A 593 -33.16 17.29 14.53
CA VAL A 593 -32.16 18.37 14.50
C VAL A 593 -32.69 19.64 15.17
N ASP A 594 -33.88 20.11 14.80
CA ASP A 594 -34.45 21.35 15.35
C ASP A 594 -34.79 21.20 16.84
N THR A 595 -35.38 20.07 17.26
CA THR A 595 -35.69 19.79 18.68
C THR A 595 -34.41 19.70 19.53
N THR A 596 -33.37 19.02 19.03
CA THR A 596 -32.08 18.93 19.75
C THR A 596 -31.38 20.28 19.79
N LEU A 597 -31.48 21.09 18.73
CA LEU A 597 -30.92 22.45 18.70
C LEU A 597 -31.62 23.35 19.72
N PHE A 598 -32.94 23.24 19.87
CA PHE A 598 -33.68 23.93 20.92
C PHE A 598 -33.21 23.49 22.33
N ARG A 599 -33.14 22.18 22.61
CA ARG A 599 -32.65 21.67 23.91
C ARG A 599 -31.22 22.13 24.21
N SER A 600 -30.34 22.06 23.22
CA SER A 600 -28.94 22.50 23.33
C SER A 600 -28.84 24.01 23.59
N TYR A 601 -29.64 24.85 22.92
CA TYR A 601 -29.73 26.29 23.22
C TYR A 601 -30.28 26.57 24.61
N MET A 602 -31.33 25.87 25.06
CA MET A 602 -31.87 26.04 26.41
C MET A 602 -30.86 25.70 27.51
N LEU A 603 -29.92 24.77 27.25
CA LEU A 603 -28.85 24.42 28.18
C LEU A 603 -27.64 25.36 28.11
N SER A 604 -27.23 25.77 26.90
CA SER A 604 -25.95 26.47 26.66
C SER A 604 -26.08 27.97 26.38
N MET A 605 -27.08 28.39 25.61
CA MET A 605 -27.25 29.77 25.12
C MET A 605 -28.75 30.14 24.98
N PRO A 606 -29.50 30.35 26.09
CA PRO A 606 -30.96 30.53 26.04
C PRO A 606 -31.43 31.72 25.19
N SER A 607 -30.58 32.72 24.99
CA SER A 607 -30.85 33.87 24.12
C SER A 607 -31.06 33.52 22.64
N LEU A 608 -30.58 32.35 22.18
CA LEU A 608 -30.72 31.87 20.80
C LEU A 608 -32.02 31.09 20.53
N ALA A 609 -32.75 30.68 21.57
CA ALA A 609 -34.05 30.01 21.42
C ALA A 609 -35.10 30.92 20.75
N GLY A 610 -35.19 32.19 21.17
CA GLY A 610 -36.11 33.17 20.57
C GLY A 610 -35.89 33.38 19.06
N PRO A 611 -34.65 33.58 18.58
CA PRO A 611 -34.32 33.57 17.16
C PRO A 611 -34.65 32.27 16.42
N LEU A 612 -34.51 31.10 17.04
CA LEU A 612 -34.82 29.80 16.41
C LEU A 612 -36.30 29.71 16.00
N PHE A 613 -37.21 30.04 16.92
CA PHE A 613 -38.66 29.98 16.69
C PHE A 613 -39.21 31.06 15.74
N ARG A 614 -38.42 32.10 15.40
CA ARG A 614 -38.78 33.08 14.36
C ARG A 614 -38.53 32.56 12.94
N LEU A 615 -37.86 31.42 12.81
CA LEU A 615 -37.64 30.74 11.54
C LEU A 615 -38.55 29.50 11.47
N PRO A 616 -39.02 29.10 10.28
CA PRO A 616 -39.66 27.81 10.09
C PRO A 616 -38.78 26.68 10.63
N ASN A 617 -39.35 25.85 11.50
CA ASN A 617 -38.67 24.81 12.25
C ASN A 617 -39.61 23.64 12.51
N PHE A 618 -39.04 22.45 12.74
CA PHE A 618 -39.76 21.20 12.93
C PHE A 618 -39.70 20.71 14.39
N CYS A 619 -39.53 21.59 15.38
CA CYS A 619 -39.50 21.20 16.79
C CYS A 619 -40.78 20.44 17.22
N ASP A 620 -40.62 19.44 18.11
CA ASP A 620 -41.71 18.78 18.84
C ASP A 620 -42.28 19.67 19.97
#